data_AF-A0A7Y7D4C7-F1
#
_entry.id   AF-A0A7Y7D4C7-F1
#
_cell.length_a   1.000
_cell.length_b   1.000
_cell.length_c   1.000
_cell.angle_alpha   90.00
_cell.angle_beta   90.00
_cell.angle_gamma   90.00
#
_symmetry.space_group_name_H-M   'P 1'
#
loop_
_entity.id
_entity.type
_entity.pdbx_description
1 polymer ?
#
loop_
_entity_poly.entity_id
_entity_poly.type
_entity_poly.pdbx_seq_one_letter_code
_entity_poly.pdbx_strand_id
1 'polypeptide(L)'
;MHKQTKIFAKRVVDFMHTPKVCMELGSFCETVITHMADQQAQCCIVLDSHGKLAGILRKDDILSRIVFKVGPNALIDDVMDDKVQTIRPDEYLYHAIGRMRRQNVREIVVVNEAMQPVGIVYLRDAIEIAASHLMEQIDRLSAEGDIDSLREVKAAQVDLAADMFEDNQPATAIQQLLSHVNNDIYSKIVHDNICHMDAEGWGKPPVEFCVIVMGSGGRGENYLYPDQDNGFILEDYDDNDHTRVDEYFRELANRMCRDLNEVGFPYCTGDVMATNPLWRKTVSQWVEQVSLWGRKRNSLALRMADIFFDFKPVWGKNSLAKDLRFALTEMLKSNHFFLQEMYSQQVDHNVAINIFGRLQREEEGDHVGKVDIKYRGTLPLVEAVRLLSFKHGFEETGTLARIERLHLAKVLSDAEKEYLETALTFLTKLLLKNQIRAFQKDQTVTRFINPNHISQAEKEELLRSLRHIEAFRKRMKGEFTADVF
;
A
#
# COMPACT_ATOMS: atom_id res chain seq x y z
N MET A 1 15.84 3.15 24.79
CA MET A 1 15.23 4.30 24.09
C MET A 1 14.77 3.92 22.67
N HIS A 2 14.17 2.73 22.43
CA HIS A 2 13.95 2.17 21.06
C HIS A 2 12.49 1.76 20.80
N LYS A 3 11.51 2.48 21.36
CA LYS A 3 10.10 2.05 21.34
C LYS A 3 9.13 3.05 20.73
N GLN A 4 9.56 4.27 20.42
CA GLN A 4 8.61 5.33 20.13
C GLN A 4 7.92 5.04 18.79
N THR A 5 8.64 4.99 17.69
CA THR A 5 7.98 4.91 16.37
C THR A 5 7.49 3.52 15.94
N LYS A 6 7.63 2.48 16.76
CA LYS A 6 7.28 1.09 16.38
C LYS A 6 5.81 0.93 16.00
N ILE A 7 4.92 1.70 16.60
CA ILE A 7 3.49 1.56 16.42
C ILE A 7 3.02 1.82 14.99
N PHE A 8 3.76 2.65 14.25
CA PHE A 8 3.47 2.97 12.86
C PHE A 8 3.82 1.84 11.88
N ALA A 9 4.63 0.87 12.31
CA ALA A 9 4.98 -0.31 11.51
C ALA A 9 4.19 -1.57 11.92
N LYS A 10 3.28 -1.47 12.90
CA LYS A 10 2.52 -2.60 13.43
C LYS A 10 1.14 -2.71 12.82
N ARG A 11 0.70 -3.93 12.52
CA ARG A 11 -0.64 -4.20 11.98
C ARG A 11 -1.61 -4.57 13.09
N VAL A 12 -2.90 -4.34 12.85
CA VAL A 12 -3.98 -4.71 13.77
C VAL A 12 -3.94 -6.18 14.14
N VAL A 13 -3.69 -7.07 13.17
CA VAL A 13 -3.63 -8.53 13.40
C VAL A 13 -2.58 -8.94 14.45
N ASP A 14 -1.51 -8.17 14.61
CA ASP A 14 -0.45 -8.46 15.57
C ASP A 14 -0.84 -8.11 17.02
N PHE A 15 -1.94 -7.36 17.22
CA PHE A 15 -2.37 -6.78 18.50
C PHE A 15 -3.84 -7.03 18.84
N MET A 16 -4.60 -7.63 17.93
CA MET A 16 -6.01 -7.95 18.17
C MET A 16 -6.15 -9.13 19.14
N HIS A 17 -7.21 -9.08 19.94
CA HIS A 17 -7.63 -10.17 20.79
C HIS A 17 -8.79 -10.92 20.14
N THR A 18 -8.93 -12.21 20.43
CA THR A 18 -10.14 -12.96 20.07
C THR A 18 -11.33 -12.39 20.86
N PRO A 19 -12.48 -12.11 20.21
CA PRO A 19 -13.68 -11.69 20.92
C PRO A 19 -14.11 -12.77 21.91
N LYS A 20 -14.24 -12.42 23.19
CA LYS A 20 -14.61 -13.38 24.24
C LYS A 20 -16.08 -13.78 24.17
N VAL A 21 -16.96 -12.83 23.84
CA VAL A 21 -18.41 -13.05 23.80
C VAL A 21 -18.97 -12.47 22.52
N CYS A 22 -19.62 -13.34 21.73
CA CYS A 22 -20.40 -13.00 20.56
C CYS A 22 -21.80 -13.60 20.73
N MET A 23 -22.84 -12.80 20.50
CA MET A 23 -24.25 -13.20 20.63
C MET A 23 -25.02 -12.77 19.38
N GLU A 24 -26.08 -13.49 19.04
CA GLU A 24 -26.94 -13.13 17.91
C GLU A 24 -28.00 -12.09 18.33
N LEU A 25 -28.49 -11.32 17.35
CA LEU A 25 -29.71 -10.53 17.51
C LEU A 25 -30.86 -11.40 18.05
N GLY A 26 -31.72 -10.80 18.88
CA GLY A 26 -32.79 -11.49 19.60
C GLY A 26 -32.34 -12.20 20.89
N SER A 27 -31.07 -12.12 21.28
CA SER A 27 -30.59 -12.67 22.56
C SER A 27 -31.11 -11.86 23.75
N PHE A 28 -31.53 -12.53 24.82
CA PHE A 28 -31.92 -11.86 26.07
C PHE A 28 -30.71 -11.25 26.79
N CYS A 29 -30.90 -10.05 27.35
CA CYS A 29 -29.87 -9.33 28.10
C CYS A 29 -29.30 -10.15 29.27
N GLU A 30 -30.14 -10.89 30.00
CA GLU A 30 -29.70 -11.76 31.10
C GLU A 30 -28.64 -12.80 30.64
N THR A 31 -28.90 -13.47 29.51
CA THR A 31 -27.97 -14.45 28.92
C THR A 31 -26.66 -13.78 28.53
N VAL A 32 -26.72 -12.60 27.91
CA VAL A 32 -25.55 -11.82 27.50
C VAL A 32 -24.71 -11.42 28.72
N ILE A 33 -25.35 -10.89 29.77
CA ILE A 33 -24.69 -10.47 31.01
C ILE A 33 -24.01 -11.66 31.68
N THR A 34 -24.66 -12.82 31.72
CA THR A 34 -24.10 -14.05 32.29
C THR A 34 -22.84 -14.48 31.53
N HIS A 35 -22.89 -14.56 30.20
CA HIS A 35 -21.72 -14.88 29.39
C HIS A 35 -20.58 -13.86 29.54
N MET A 36 -20.90 -12.57 29.61
CA MET A 36 -19.91 -11.52 29.84
C MET A 36 -19.25 -11.65 31.23
N ALA A 37 -20.01 -12.00 32.26
CA ALA A 37 -19.50 -12.23 33.60
C ALA A 37 -18.58 -13.46 33.67
N ASP A 38 -19.04 -14.59 33.14
CA ASP A 38 -18.31 -15.88 33.16
C ASP A 38 -16.96 -15.78 32.44
N GLN A 39 -16.91 -15.05 31.33
CA GLN A 39 -15.70 -14.90 30.52
C GLN A 39 -14.88 -13.65 30.87
N GLN A 40 -15.32 -12.86 31.85
CA GLN A 40 -14.73 -11.56 32.20
C GLN A 40 -14.54 -10.67 30.96
N ALA A 41 -15.58 -10.59 30.13
CA ALA A 41 -15.59 -9.81 28.90
C ALA A 41 -15.96 -8.34 29.18
N GLN A 42 -15.26 -7.42 28.51
CA GLN A 42 -15.55 -5.97 28.61
C GLN A 42 -16.71 -5.54 27.71
N CYS A 43 -16.98 -6.32 26.65
CA CYS A 43 -18.04 -6.10 25.70
C CYS A 43 -18.53 -7.43 25.12
N CYS A 44 -19.74 -7.42 24.59
CA CYS A 44 -20.32 -8.45 23.75
C CYS A 44 -20.43 -7.92 22.32
N ILE A 45 -19.92 -8.66 21.34
CA ILE A 45 -20.16 -8.38 19.93
C ILE A 45 -21.50 -8.99 19.52
N VAL A 46 -22.34 -8.24 18.82
CA VAL A 46 -23.66 -8.70 18.36
C VAL A 46 -23.59 -9.02 16.88
N LEU A 47 -24.14 -10.17 16.50
CA LEU A 47 -24.13 -10.70 15.14
C LEU A 47 -25.53 -10.75 14.52
N ASP A 48 -25.62 -10.52 13.23
CA ASP A 48 -26.81 -10.83 12.44
C ASP A 48 -26.93 -12.34 12.16
N SER A 49 -28.02 -12.75 11.53
CA SER A 49 -28.28 -14.15 11.13
C SER A 49 -27.29 -14.72 10.11
N HIS A 50 -26.41 -13.89 9.53
CA HIS A 50 -25.36 -14.28 8.59
C HIS A 50 -23.96 -14.24 9.24
N GLY A 51 -23.87 -14.02 10.55
CA GLY A 51 -22.62 -13.91 11.29
C GLY A 51 -21.86 -12.62 11.05
N LYS A 52 -22.51 -11.58 10.49
CA LYS A 52 -21.91 -10.26 10.30
C LYS A 52 -22.11 -9.41 11.54
N LEU A 53 -21.23 -8.45 11.74
CA LEU A 53 -21.32 -7.49 12.82
C LEU A 53 -22.62 -6.66 12.73
N ALA A 54 -23.45 -6.76 13.77
CA ALA A 54 -24.71 -6.02 13.90
C ALA A 54 -24.65 -4.94 15.00
N GLY A 55 -23.83 -5.12 16.03
CA GLY A 55 -23.74 -4.17 17.13
C GLY A 55 -22.69 -4.54 18.19
N ILE A 56 -22.61 -3.72 19.24
CA ILE A 56 -21.76 -3.98 20.41
C ILE A 56 -22.48 -3.56 21.69
N LEU A 57 -22.37 -4.36 22.75
CA LEU A 57 -22.83 -4.01 24.09
C LEU A 57 -21.64 -3.96 25.04
N ARG A 58 -21.43 -2.83 25.73
CA ARG A 58 -20.30 -2.64 26.64
C ARG A 58 -20.72 -2.84 28.09
N LYS A 59 -19.77 -3.16 28.96
CA LYS A 59 -20.02 -3.29 30.40
C LYS A 59 -20.65 -2.02 31.01
N ASP A 60 -20.24 -0.84 30.54
CA ASP A 60 -20.79 0.45 31.00
C ASP A 60 -22.24 0.68 30.50
N ASP A 61 -22.64 0.05 29.39
CA ASP A 61 -24.01 0.07 28.88
C ASP A 61 -24.96 -0.80 29.72
N ILE A 62 -24.46 -1.85 30.38
CA ILE A 62 -25.28 -2.75 31.23
C ILE A 62 -25.94 -1.94 32.36
N LEU A 63 -25.15 -1.14 33.07
CA LEU A 63 -25.69 -0.30 34.15
C LEU A 63 -26.64 0.76 33.59
N SER A 64 -26.18 1.53 32.59
CA SER A 64 -26.88 2.73 32.13
C SER A 64 -28.13 2.46 31.26
N ARG A 65 -28.21 1.31 30.59
CA ARG A 65 -29.30 0.96 29.67
C ARG A 65 -30.16 -0.20 30.16
N ILE A 66 -29.56 -1.26 30.69
CA ILE A 66 -30.31 -2.46 31.08
C ILE A 66 -30.93 -2.28 32.48
N VAL A 67 -30.11 -1.97 33.49
CA VAL A 67 -30.60 -1.89 34.88
C VAL A 67 -31.57 -0.72 35.11
N PHE A 68 -31.34 0.43 34.47
CA PHE A 68 -32.13 1.64 34.72
C PHE A 68 -33.23 1.94 33.69
N LYS A 69 -33.33 1.22 32.54
CA LYS A 69 -34.34 1.52 31.51
C LYS A 69 -35.24 0.34 31.12
N VAL A 70 -34.67 -0.82 30.76
CA VAL A 70 -35.43 -1.89 30.09
C VAL A 70 -35.58 -3.19 30.90
N GLY A 71 -34.72 -3.44 31.90
CA GLY A 71 -34.74 -4.65 32.71
C GLY A 71 -34.08 -5.88 32.03
N PRO A 72 -33.88 -6.99 32.77
CA PRO A 72 -33.09 -8.14 32.31
C PRO A 72 -33.73 -8.97 31.18
N ASN A 73 -35.06 -8.89 31.02
CA ASN A 73 -35.82 -9.60 30.00
C ASN A 73 -35.83 -8.89 28.63
N ALA A 74 -35.19 -7.73 28.52
CA ALA A 74 -35.07 -7.01 27.26
C ALA A 74 -34.14 -7.76 26.29
N LEU A 75 -34.32 -7.51 24.99
CA LEU A 75 -33.44 -8.06 23.97
C LEU A 75 -32.20 -7.17 23.84
N ILE A 76 -31.07 -7.77 23.44
CA ILE A 76 -29.82 -7.05 23.21
C ILE A 76 -29.99 -5.96 22.14
N ASP A 77 -30.88 -6.19 21.18
CA ASP A 77 -31.26 -5.32 20.08
C ASP A 77 -31.69 -3.92 20.57
N ASP A 78 -32.35 -3.87 21.73
CA ASP A 78 -32.89 -2.63 22.31
C ASP A 78 -31.83 -1.76 23.01
N VAL A 79 -30.67 -2.35 23.31
CA VAL A 79 -29.65 -1.72 24.18
C VAL A 79 -28.27 -1.64 23.56
N MET A 80 -27.98 -2.42 22.53
CA MET A 80 -26.70 -2.39 21.82
C MET A 80 -26.45 -1.03 21.14
N ASP A 81 -25.19 -0.79 20.81
CA ASP A 81 -24.76 0.28 19.93
C ASP A 81 -24.53 -0.29 18.53
N ASP A 82 -25.30 0.18 17.55
CA ASP A 82 -25.25 -0.25 16.15
C ASP A 82 -24.20 0.54 15.34
N LYS A 83 -23.65 1.63 15.91
CA LYS A 83 -22.59 2.45 15.28
C LYS A 83 -21.20 1.96 15.66
N VAL A 84 -20.96 0.68 15.42
CA VAL A 84 -19.71 0.03 15.79
C VAL A 84 -18.57 0.53 14.90
N GLN A 85 -17.53 1.05 15.53
CA GLN A 85 -16.27 1.34 14.82
C GLN A 85 -15.57 0.03 14.48
N THR A 86 -15.16 -0.12 13.22
CA THR A 86 -14.51 -1.32 12.70
C THR A 86 -13.16 -1.01 12.08
N ILE A 87 -12.30 -2.01 11.97
CA ILE A 87 -11.01 -1.92 11.26
C ILE A 87 -10.64 -3.28 10.65
N ARG A 88 -9.87 -3.31 9.57
CA ARG A 88 -9.38 -4.54 8.96
C ARG A 88 -8.13 -5.08 9.65
N PRO A 89 -7.88 -6.40 9.62
CA PRO A 89 -6.73 -7.00 10.28
C PRO A 89 -5.38 -6.57 9.69
N ASP A 90 -5.35 -6.20 8.41
CA ASP A 90 -4.14 -5.79 7.69
C ASP A 90 -3.86 -4.28 7.76
N GLU A 91 -4.80 -3.46 8.26
CA GLU A 91 -4.59 -2.04 8.55
C GLU A 91 -3.56 -1.85 9.68
N TYR A 92 -2.91 -0.68 9.72
CA TYR A 92 -1.95 -0.37 10.77
C TYR A 92 -2.62 -0.03 12.11
N LEU A 93 -1.94 -0.38 13.20
CA LEU A 93 -2.39 -0.15 14.57
C LEU A 93 -2.60 1.35 14.87
N TYR A 94 -1.83 2.25 14.27
CA TYR A 94 -2.02 3.68 14.49
C TYR A 94 -3.38 4.18 13.96
N HIS A 95 -3.93 3.62 12.89
CA HIS A 95 -5.29 3.96 12.43
C HIS A 95 -6.33 3.55 13.46
N ALA A 96 -6.16 2.36 14.06
CA ALA A 96 -7.02 1.90 15.15
C ALA A 96 -7.02 2.92 16.29
N ILE A 97 -5.85 3.38 16.71
CA ILE A 97 -5.67 4.36 17.79
C ILE A 97 -6.28 5.70 17.43
N GLY A 98 -5.97 6.23 16.25
CA GLY A 98 -6.50 7.50 15.79
C GLY A 98 -8.03 7.47 15.70
N ARG A 99 -8.60 6.41 15.11
CA ARG A 99 -10.06 6.24 14.98
C ARG A 99 -10.72 6.12 16.36
N MET A 100 -10.16 5.32 17.27
CA MET A 100 -10.66 5.19 18.64
C MET A 100 -10.66 6.53 19.39
N ARG A 101 -9.59 7.32 19.28
CA ARG A 101 -9.48 8.65 19.91
C ARG A 101 -10.48 9.65 19.33
N ARG A 102 -10.60 9.74 17.99
CA ARG A 102 -11.54 10.66 17.33
C ARG A 102 -12.99 10.37 17.67
N GLN A 103 -13.36 9.09 17.65
CA GLN A 103 -14.72 8.65 17.91
C GLN A 103 -15.01 8.50 19.42
N ASN A 104 -14.03 8.81 20.28
CA ASN A 104 -14.10 8.66 21.73
C ASN A 104 -14.57 7.25 22.17
N VAL A 105 -14.07 6.22 21.49
CA VAL A 105 -14.31 4.81 21.82
C VAL A 105 -13.04 4.16 22.38
N ARG A 106 -13.20 3.17 23.26
CA ARG A 106 -12.07 2.50 23.94
C ARG A 106 -11.66 1.19 23.26
N GLU A 107 -12.39 0.80 22.23
CA GLU A 107 -12.20 -0.43 21.48
C GLU A 107 -12.71 -0.27 20.06
N ILE A 108 -12.15 -1.09 19.16
CA ILE A 108 -12.54 -1.16 17.77
C ILE A 108 -12.62 -2.63 17.34
N VAL A 109 -13.69 -3.00 16.65
CA VAL A 109 -13.92 -4.39 16.22
C VAL A 109 -13.14 -4.67 14.95
N VAL A 110 -12.36 -5.74 14.92
CA VAL A 110 -11.63 -6.15 13.73
C VAL A 110 -12.54 -7.01 12.87
N VAL A 111 -12.78 -6.62 11.62
CA VAL A 111 -13.66 -7.33 10.69
C VAL A 111 -12.93 -7.75 9.41
N ASN A 112 -13.37 -8.84 8.80
CA ASN A 112 -12.93 -9.23 7.47
C ASN A 112 -13.73 -8.48 6.37
N GLU A 113 -13.41 -8.74 5.10
CA GLU A 113 -14.10 -8.16 3.93
C GLU A 113 -15.62 -8.45 3.89
N ALA A 114 -16.07 -9.53 4.53
CA ALA A 114 -17.47 -9.90 4.60
C ALA A 114 -18.23 -9.27 5.80
N MET A 115 -17.59 -8.33 6.52
CA MET A 115 -18.09 -7.71 7.76
C MET A 115 -18.25 -8.68 8.94
N GLN A 116 -17.54 -9.81 8.92
CA GLN A 116 -17.54 -10.76 10.03
C GLN A 116 -16.45 -10.37 11.03
N PRO A 117 -16.74 -10.32 12.34
CA PRO A 117 -15.75 -9.99 13.35
C PRO A 117 -14.74 -11.12 13.52
N VAL A 118 -13.45 -10.78 13.41
CA VAL A 118 -12.30 -11.69 13.54
C VAL A 118 -11.39 -11.33 14.71
N GLY A 119 -11.64 -10.20 15.37
CA GLY A 119 -10.82 -9.70 16.48
C GLY A 119 -11.40 -8.46 17.14
N ILE A 120 -10.73 -7.99 18.19
CA ILE A 120 -10.99 -6.69 18.81
C ILE A 120 -9.68 -6.07 19.29
N VAL A 121 -9.50 -4.76 19.11
CA VAL A 121 -8.35 -4.01 19.64
C VAL A 121 -8.83 -3.05 20.71
N TYR A 122 -8.14 -3.03 21.86
CA TYR A 122 -8.43 -2.08 22.94
C TYR A 122 -7.43 -0.92 22.92
N LEU A 123 -7.93 0.30 23.13
CA LEU A 123 -7.14 1.52 23.12
C LEU A 123 -6.04 1.49 24.18
N ARG A 124 -6.33 0.98 25.39
CA ARG A 124 -5.33 0.90 26.48
C ARG A 124 -4.12 0.05 26.07
N ASP A 125 -4.37 -1.10 25.45
CA ASP A 125 -3.34 -2.06 25.05
C ASP A 125 -2.50 -1.47 23.90
N ALA A 126 -3.15 -0.71 23.02
CA ALA A 126 -2.50 0.00 21.92
C ALA A 126 -1.69 1.22 22.40
N ILE A 127 -2.16 1.97 23.40
CA ILE A 127 -1.50 3.16 23.96
C ILE A 127 -0.30 2.79 24.84
N GLU A 128 -0.33 1.69 25.59
CA GLU A 128 0.82 1.24 26.40
C GLU A 128 2.13 1.11 25.59
N ILE A 129 1.98 0.98 24.27
CA ILE A 129 3.07 0.85 23.32
C ILE A 129 3.57 2.21 22.81
N ALA A 130 2.75 3.26 22.82
CA ALA A 130 3.04 4.55 22.20
C ALA A 130 3.27 5.69 23.21
N ALA A 131 4.30 6.49 22.93
CA ALA A 131 4.64 7.69 23.69
C ALA A 131 3.78 8.91 23.30
N SER A 132 3.68 9.89 24.20
CA SER A 132 2.78 11.05 24.06
C SER A 132 3.03 11.92 22.80
N HIS A 133 4.28 12.12 22.37
CA HIS A 133 4.58 12.93 21.18
C HIS A 133 4.13 12.24 19.88
N LEU A 134 4.15 10.91 19.82
CA LEU A 134 3.68 10.17 18.66
C LEU A 134 2.17 10.24 18.54
N MET A 135 1.46 10.39 19.66
CA MET A 135 0.01 10.53 19.62
C MET A 135 -0.41 11.72 18.77
N GLU A 136 0.37 12.81 18.78
CA GLU A 136 0.13 13.95 17.90
C GLU A 136 0.30 13.58 16.42
N GLN A 137 1.32 12.80 16.08
CA GLN A 137 1.51 12.29 14.72
C GLN A 137 0.39 11.31 14.30
N ILE A 138 -0.04 10.43 15.21
CA ILE A 138 -1.17 9.52 14.96
C ILE A 138 -2.44 10.32 14.70
N ASP A 139 -2.73 11.32 15.53
CA ASP A 139 -3.93 12.15 15.41
C ASP A 139 -3.91 12.92 14.07
N ARG A 140 -2.77 13.51 13.69
CA ARG A 140 -2.60 14.18 12.38
C ARG A 140 -2.79 13.23 11.21
N LEU A 141 -2.10 12.09 11.20
CA LEU A 141 -2.15 11.12 10.08
C LEU A 141 -3.49 10.43 9.92
N SER A 142 -4.26 10.38 11.00
CA SER A 142 -5.56 9.75 10.98
C SER A 142 -6.69 10.76 10.74
N ALA A 143 -6.39 12.06 10.63
CA ALA A 143 -7.40 13.11 10.50
C ALA A 143 -8.28 12.90 9.25
N GLU A 144 -9.58 13.10 9.42
CA GLU A 144 -10.56 13.14 8.33
C GLU A 144 -10.90 14.61 8.08
N GLY A 145 -10.84 15.05 6.83
CA GLY A 145 -11.08 16.45 6.51
C GLY A 145 -11.08 16.73 5.02
N ASP A 146 -10.97 18.01 4.70
CA ASP A 146 -10.85 18.57 3.36
C ASP A 146 -9.42 18.42 2.79
N ILE A 147 -9.18 18.99 1.61
CA ILE A 147 -7.88 18.94 0.93
C ILE A 147 -6.76 19.53 1.80
N ASP A 148 -7.02 20.60 2.56
CA ASP A 148 -6.00 21.21 3.44
C ASP A 148 -5.61 20.27 4.57
N SER A 149 -6.57 19.55 5.16
CA SER A 149 -6.29 18.50 6.15
C SER A 149 -5.41 17.38 5.57
N LEU A 150 -5.65 16.99 4.31
CA LEU A 150 -4.82 15.98 3.63
C LEU A 150 -3.40 16.49 3.32
N ARG A 151 -3.22 17.79 3.08
CA ARG A 151 -1.89 18.41 2.96
C ARG A 151 -1.13 18.37 4.29
N GLU A 152 -1.82 18.59 5.39
CA GLU A 152 -1.22 18.46 6.73
C GLU A 152 -0.80 17.02 7.02
N VAL A 153 -1.63 16.03 6.68
CA VAL A 153 -1.26 14.60 6.73
C VAL A 153 0.01 14.34 5.91
N LYS A 154 0.04 14.83 4.66
CA LYS A 154 1.17 14.65 3.73
C LYS A 154 2.46 15.31 4.24
N ALA A 155 2.36 16.43 4.95
CA ALA A 155 3.50 17.07 5.59
C ALA A 155 3.96 16.29 6.84
N ALA A 156 3.02 15.90 7.71
CA ALA A 156 3.31 15.21 8.96
C ALA A 156 3.99 13.84 8.77
N GLN A 157 3.69 13.12 7.69
CA GLN A 157 4.37 11.86 7.40
C GLN A 157 5.89 12.03 7.14
N VAL A 158 6.35 13.21 6.73
CA VAL A 158 7.79 13.46 6.52
C VAL A 158 8.52 13.55 7.84
N ASP A 159 7.95 14.28 8.80
CA ASP A 159 8.48 14.37 10.16
C ASP A 159 8.49 13.00 10.84
N LEU A 160 7.40 12.23 10.70
CA LEU A 160 7.35 10.86 11.21
C LEU A 160 8.40 9.95 10.56
N ALA A 161 8.62 10.06 9.24
CA ALA A 161 9.66 9.30 8.56
C ALA A 161 11.07 9.67 9.08
N ALA A 162 11.31 10.94 9.40
CA ALA A 162 12.55 11.39 10.03
C ALA A 162 12.72 10.78 11.44
N ASP A 163 11.70 10.86 12.27
CA ASP A 163 11.71 10.29 13.63
C ASP A 163 11.95 8.77 13.59
N MET A 164 11.27 8.06 12.69
CA MET A 164 11.46 6.61 12.49
C MET A 164 12.89 6.28 12.07
N PHE A 165 13.48 7.12 11.22
CA PHE A 165 14.84 6.94 10.76
C PHE A 165 15.85 7.15 11.90
N GLU A 166 15.64 8.17 12.75
CA GLU A 166 16.45 8.44 13.94
C GLU A 166 16.32 7.32 14.99
N ASP A 167 15.13 6.74 15.13
CA ASP A 167 14.83 5.55 15.93
C ASP A 167 15.42 4.24 15.36
N ASN A 168 16.16 4.31 14.25
CA ASN A 168 16.75 3.18 13.53
C ASN A 168 15.72 2.13 13.09
N GLN A 169 14.49 2.55 12.75
CA GLN A 169 13.55 1.65 12.08
C GLN A 169 14.10 1.23 10.70
N PRO A 170 13.83 0.00 10.24
CA PRO A 170 14.22 -0.42 8.90
C PRO A 170 13.66 0.56 7.85
N ALA A 171 14.51 1.05 6.94
CA ALA A 171 14.10 2.04 5.95
C ALA A 171 12.96 1.55 5.04
N THR A 172 12.90 0.23 4.81
CA THR A 172 11.81 -0.43 4.08
C THR A 172 10.48 -0.41 4.84
N ALA A 173 10.50 -0.45 6.17
CA ALA A 173 9.29 -0.27 6.98
C ALA A 173 8.78 1.18 6.91
N ILE A 174 9.68 2.17 6.93
CA ILE A 174 9.33 3.58 6.72
C ILE A 174 8.70 3.77 5.33
N GLN A 175 9.29 3.15 4.31
CA GLN A 175 8.78 3.17 2.93
C GLN A 175 7.36 2.58 2.82
N GLN A 176 7.10 1.48 3.51
CA GLN A 176 5.78 0.85 3.57
C GLN A 176 4.74 1.73 4.26
N LEU A 177 5.12 2.42 5.33
CA LEU A 177 4.26 3.39 6.01
C LEU A 177 3.90 4.56 5.08
N LEU A 178 4.92 5.21 4.48
CA LEU A 178 4.72 6.32 3.54
C LEU A 178 3.76 5.92 2.41
N SER A 179 3.97 4.74 1.84
CA SER A 179 3.11 4.24 0.76
C SER A 179 1.67 4.01 1.20
N HIS A 180 1.46 3.58 2.44
CA HIS A 180 0.11 3.39 2.97
C HIS A 180 -0.60 4.69 3.24
N VAL A 181 0.07 5.64 3.93
CA VAL A 181 -0.47 6.98 4.13
C VAL A 181 -0.85 7.61 2.79
N ASN A 182 0.00 7.44 1.77
CA ASN A 182 -0.33 7.89 0.42
C ASN A 182 -1.59 7.22 -0.14
N ASN A 183 -1.73 5.90 0.01
CA ASN A 183 -2.90 5.16 -0.46
C ASN A 183 -4.19 5.54 0.29
N ASP A 184 -4.09 5.88 1.58
CA ASP A 184 -5.24 6.37 2.35
C ASP A 184 -5.69 7.75 1.86
N ILE A 185 -4.74 8.63 1.53
CA ILE A 185 -5.03 9.92 0.89
C ILE A 185 -5.73 9.71 -0.45
N TYR A 186 -5.23 8.79 -1.30
CA TYR A 186 -5.91 8.40 -2.54
C TYR A 186 -7.36 7.97 -2.31
N SER A 187 -7.55 7.07 -1.34
CA SER A 187 -8.86 6.50 -1.01
C SER A 187 -9.84 7.57 -0.54
N LYS A 188 -9.38 8.51 0.28
CA LYS A 188 -10.18 9.63 0.77
C LYS A 188 -10.55 10.59 -0.36
N ILE A 189 -9.59 10.99 -1.20
CA ILE A 189 -9.84 11.89 -2.34
C ILE A 189 -10.85 11.30 -3.31
N VAL A 190 -10.72 10.00 -3.62
CA VAL A 190 -11.67 9.32 -4.51
C VAL A 190 -13.06 9.28 -3.89
N HIS A 191 -13.16 8.91 -2.62
CA HIS A 191 -14.43 8.89 -1.90
C HIS A 191 -15.13 10.25 -1.90
N ASP A 192 -14.40 11.31 -1.54
CA ASP A 192 -14.95 12.67 -1.51
C ASP A 192 -15.41 13.14 -2.89
N ASN A 193 -14.63 12.86 -3.93
CA ASN A 193 -14.99 13.23 -5.29
C ASN A 193 -16.26 12.53 -5.77
N ILE A 194 -16.45 11.26 -5.43
CA ILE A 194 -17.69 10.53 -5.74
C ILE A 194 -18.88 11.14 -5.00
N CYS A 195 -18.73 11.46 -3.71
CA CYS A 195 -19.76 12.11 -2.92
C CYS A 195 -20.14 13.49 -3.48
N HIS A 196 -19.15 14.29 -3.89
CA HIS A 196 -19.38 15.60 -4.51
C HIS A 196 -20.04 15.48 -5.88
N MET A 197 -19.58 14.54 -6.72
CA MET A 197 -20.20 14.29 -8.03
C MET A 197 -21.66 13.87 -7.89
N ASP A 198 -21.99 12.99 -6.92
CA ASP A 198 -23.38 12.61 -6.64
C ASP A 198 -24.22 13.82 -6.24
N ALA A 199 -23.71 14.66 -5.33
CA ALA A 199 -24.37 15.89 -4.89
C ALA A 199 -24.56 16.94 -6.00
N GLU A 200 -23.67 16.97 -6.99
CA GLU A 200 -23.74 17.84 -8.17
C GLU A 200 -24.66 17.31 -9.28
N GLY A 201 -25.25 16.13 -9.10
CA GLY A 201 -26.20 15.54 -10.04
C GLY A 201 -25.58 14.62 -11.10
N TRP A 202 -24.30 14.27 -11.00
CA TRP A 202 -23.70 13.20 -11.82
C TRP A 202 -24.25 11.82 -11.44
N GLY A 203 -24.73 11.67 -10.20
CA GLY A 203 -25.18 10.42 -9.63
C GLY A 203 -24.03 9.54 -9.14
N LYS A 204 -24.39 8.30 -8.78
CA LYS A 204 -23.44 7.26 -8.38
C LYS A 204 -22.63 6.74 -9.59
N PRO A 205 -21.48 6.10 -9.35
CA PRO A 205 -20.70 5.45 -10.40
C PRO A 205 -21.59 4.52 -11.25
N PRO A 206 -21.52 4.64 -12.59
CA PRO A 206 -22.45 3.93 -13.48
C PRO A 206 -22.20 2.43 -13.57
N VAL A 207 -21.01 1.97 -13.15
CA VAL A 207 -20.61 0.57 -12.98
C VAL A 207 -19.70 0.45 -11.76
N GLU A 208 -19.57 -0.76 -11.22
CA GLU A 208 -18.56 -1.05 -10.20
C GLU A 208 -17.15 -0.83 -10.75
N PHE A 209 -16.25 -0.34 -9.90
CA PHE A 209 -14.87 -0.10 -10.31
C PHE A 209 -13.90 -0.17 -9.13
N CYS A 210 -12.61 -0.20 -9.46
CA CYS A 210 -11.52 -0.15 -8.53
C CYS A 210 -10.50 0.91 -8.98
N VAL A 211 -10.07 1.76 -8.05
CA VAL A 211 -8.93 2.65 -8.23
C VAL A 211 -7.66 1.90 -7.86
N ILE A 212 -6.67 1.98 -8.74
CA ILE A 212 -5.35 1.38 -8.54
C ILE A 212 -4.27 2.44 -8.52
N VAL A 213 -3.25 2.21 -7.70
CA VAL A 213 -1.95 2.87 -7.80
C VAL A 213 -0.97 1.90 -8.45
N MET A 214 0.01 2.41 -9.18
CA MET A 214 0.96 1.60 -9.96
C MET A 214 2.40 1.89 -9.57
N GLY A 215 3.34 1.17 -10.18
CA GLY A 215 4.76 1.38 -9.99
C GLY A 215 5.16 1.32 -8.52
N SER A 216 5.86 2.35 -8.03
CA SER A 216 6.33 2.37 -6.64
C SER A 216 5.19 2.44 -5.61
N GLY A 217 4.04 3.02 -5.96
CA GLY A 217 2.87 3.06 -5.08
C GLY A 217 2.29 1.66 -4.89
N GLY A 218 2.12 0.91 -5.98
CA GLY A 218 1.56 -0.44 -5.90
C GLY A 218 2.50 -1.50 -5.34
N ARG A 219 3.82 -1.25 -5.33
CA ARG A 219 4.78 -2.07 -4.57
C ARG A 219 4.82 -1.77 -3.07
N GLY A 220 4.26 -0.65 -2.62
CA GLY A 220 4.47 -0.18 -1.25
C GLY A 220 5.90 0.38 -1.03
N GLU A 221 6.45 1.00 -2.07
CA GLU A 221 7.84 1.44 -2.16
C GLU A 221 7.98 2.95 -2.45
N ASN A 222 7.02 3.77 -2.02
CA ASN A 222 7.12 5.23 -2.13
C ASN A 222 8.19 5.81 -1.21
N TYR A 223 8.86 6.84 -1.72
CA TYR A 223 9.67 7.76 -0.92
C TYR A 223 8.82 8.98 -0.49
N LEU A 224 9.44 10.07 0.00
CA LEU A 224 8.71 11.21 0.57
C LEU A 224 7.82 11.93 -0.46
N TYR A 225 8.31 12.05 -1.70
CA TYR A 225 7.67 12.79 -2.79
C TYR A 225 7.47 11.91 -4.03
N PRO A 226 6.55 10.94 -4.00
CA PRO A 226 6.18 10.19 -5.20
C PRO A 226 5.31 11.06 -6.10
N ASP A 227 5.39 10.83 -7.40
CA ASP A 227 4.38 11.23 -8.38
C ASP A 227 3.11 10.39 -8.26
N GLN A 228 2.08 10.78 -8.99
CA GLN A 228 0.82 10.04 -9.07
C GLN A 228 0.78 9.08 -10.26
N ASP A 229 1.10 7.80 -10.00
CA ASP A 229 0.88 6.71 -10.95
C ASP A 229 -0.43 5.99 -10.61
N ASN A 230 -1.52 6.25 -11.34
CA ASN A 230 -2.86 5.74 -11.01
C ASN A 230 -3.72 5.39 -12.23
N GLY A 231 -4.77 4.61 -11.98
CA GLY A 231 -5.68 4.13 -13.01
C GLY A 231 -6.97 3.56 -12.44
N PHE A 232 -7.91 3.22 -13.32
CA PHE A 232 -9.18 2.57 -12.97
C PHE A 232 -9.31 1.21 -13.66
N ILE A 233 -9.82 0.24 -12.90
CA ILE A 233 -10.30 -1.04 -13.38
C ILE A 233 -11.82 -1.02 -13.24
N LEU A 234 -12.53 -1.02 -14.37
CA LEU A 234 -13.99 -1.01 -14.42
C LEU A 234 -14.52 -2.44 -14.54
N GLU A 235 -15.71 -2.70 -14.00
CA GLU A 235 -16.48 -3.88 -14.38
C GLU A 235 -16.80 -3.84 -15.89
N ASP A 236 -16.88 -4.99 -16.55
CA ASP A 236 -17.26 -5.03 -17.97
C ASP A 236 -18.72 -4.57 -18.14
N TYR A 237 -18.97 -3.79 -19.20
CA TYR A 237 -20.27 -3.23 -19.53
C TYR A 237 -20.53 -3.24 -21.04
N ASP A 238 -21.77 -3.01 -21.45
CA ASP A 238 -22.16 -2.98 -22.86
C ASP A 238 -21.57 -1.75 -23.58
N ASP A 239 -20.99 -1.93 -24.76
CA ASP A 239 -20.37 -0.83 -25.51
C ASP A 239 -21.34 0.34 -25.80
N ASN A 240 -22.66 0.10 -25.85
CA ASN A 240 -23.67 1.16 -26.00
C ASN A 240 -23.68 2.14 -24.81
N ASP A 241 -23.23 1.71 -23.63
CA ASP A 241 -23.09 2.55 -22.44
C ASP A 241 -21.76 3.31 -22.39
N HIS A 242 -20.83 3.05 -23.32
CA HIS A 242 -19.45 3.54 -23.24
C HIS A 242 -19.36 5.06 -23.09
N THR A 243 -20.12 5.84 -23.85
CA THR A 243 -20.07 7.31 -23.74
C THR A 243 -20.44 7.78 -22.34
N ARG A 244 -21.52 7.26 -21.75
CA ARG A 244 -22.00 7.64 -20.42
C ARG A 244 -21.03 7.20 -19.33
N VAL A 245 -20.52 5.97 -19.43
CA VAL A 245 -19.56 5.41 -18.46
C VAL A 245 -18.23 6.16 -18.54
N ASP A 246 -17.71 6.36 -19.76
CA ASP A 246 -16.43 7.01 -19.99
C ASP A 246 -16.44 8.46 -19.51
N GLU A 247 -17.53 9.19 -19.75
CA GLU A 247 -17.69 10.58 -19.33
C GLU A 247 -17.64 10.74 -17.81
N TYR A 248 -18.37 9.89 -17.07
CA TYR A 248 -18.34 9.88 -15.60
C TYR A 248 -16.92 9.64 -15.08
N PHE A 249 -16.26 8.57 -15.54
CA PHE A 249 -14.94 8.23 -15.02
C PHE A 249 -13.83 9.17 -15.50
N ARG A 250 -13.99 9.83 -16.65
CA ARG A 250 -13.09 10.90 -17.08
C ARG A 250 -13.17 12.09 -16.13
N GLU A 251 -14.38 12.48 -15.73
CA GLU A 251 -14.56 13.57 -14.77
C GLU A 251 -14.00 13.20 -13.39
N LEU A 252 -14.30 12.00 -12.90
CA LEU A 252 -13.74 11.50 -11.65
C LEU A 252 -12.19 11.49 -11.68
N ALA A 253 -11.60 11.03 -12.78
CA ALA A 253 -10.15 11.04 -12.96
C ALA A 253 -9.56 12.44 -12.93
N ASN A 254 -10.19 13.42 -13.61
CA ASN A 254 -9.72 14.81 -13.61
C ASN A 254 -9.73 15.42 -12.21
N ARG A 255 -10.82 15.23 -11.46
CA ARG A 255 -10.93 15.75 -10.09
C ARG A 255 -9.94 15.08 -9.15
N MET A 256 -9.86 13.75 -9.20
CA MET A 256 -8.91 12.97 -8.40
C MET A 256 -7.47 13.42 -8.66
N CYS A 257 -7.04 13.51 -9.92
CA CYS A 257 -5.67 13.89 -10.27
C CYS A 257 -5.35 15.35 -9.89
N ARG A 258 -6.32 16.27 -10.02
CA ARG A 258 -6.19 17.65 -9.56
C ARG A 258 -6.00 17.71 -8.04
N ASP A 259 -6.88 17.07 -7.29
CA ASP A 259 -6.88 17.13 -5.82
C ASP A 259 -5.62 16.44 -5.26
N LEU A 260 -5.18 15.33 -5.87
CA LEU A 260 -3.90 14.69 -5.55
C LEU A 260 -2.72 15.65 -5.75
N ASN A 261 -2.72 16.40 -6.85
CA ASN A 261 -1.69 17.41 -7.10
C ASN A 261 -1.73 18.55 -6.07
N GLU A 262 -2.92 19.01 -5.69
CA GLU A 262 -3.10 20.02 -4.63
C GLU A 262 -2.60 19.52 -3.26
N VAL A 263 -2.80 18.23 -2.94
CA VAL A 263 -2.28 17.61 -1.71
C VAL A 263 -0.75 17.46 -1.72
N GLY A 264 -0.14 17.36 -2.90
CA GLY A 264 1.31 17.28 -3.07
C GLY A 264 1.82 16.03 -3.79
N PHE A 265 0.98 15.35 -4.57
CA PHE A 265 1.36 14.31 -5.51
C PHE A 265 1.45 14.90 -6.93
N PRO A 266 2.64 15.34 -7.37
CA PRO A 266 2.78 16.00 -8.67
C PRO A 266 2.34 15.09 -9.81
N TYR A 267 1.73 15.68 -10.84
CA TYR A 267 1.36 14.96 -12.06
C TYR A 267 2.52 14.13 -12.60
N CYS A 268 2.22 12.90 -13.00
CA CYS A 268 3.22 12.00 -13.57
C CYS A 268 3.68 12.54 -14.93
N THR A 269 4.97 12.81 -15.07
CA THR A 269 5.58 13.27 -16.32
C THR A 269 5.46 12.25 -17.47
N GLY A 270 5.23 10.97 -17.14
CA GLY A 270 4.98 9.90 -18.09
C GLY A 270 3.51 9.69 -18.45
N ASP A 271 2.60 10.55 -17.96
CA ASP A 271 1.15 10.48 -18.21
C ASP A 271 0.52 9.13 -17.78
N VAL A 272 1.03 8.57 -16.67
CA VAL A 272 0.54 7.32 -16.04
C VAL A 272 -0.59 7.66 -15.05
N MET A 273 -1.68 8.20 -15.57
CA MET A 273 -2.79 8.70 -14.75
C MET A 273 -4.13 8.31 -15.37
N ALA A 274 -5.15 8.14 -14.53
CA ALA A 274 -6.50 7.75 -14.96
C ALA A 274 -7.15 8.75 -15.96
N THR A 275 -6.63 9.98 -16.02
CA THR A 275 -7.00 11.00 -17.01
C THR A 275 -6.66 10.58 -18.44
N ASN A 276 -5.64 9.72 -18.61
CA ASN A 276 -5.30 9.11 -19.88
C ASN A 276 -6.08 7.77 -20.06
N PRO A 277 -6.86 7.60 -21.15
CA PRO A 277 -7.65 6.38 -21.40
C PRO A 277 -6.86 5.06 -21.47
N LEU A 278 -5.52 5.11 -21.58
CA LEU A 278 -4.68 3.92 -21.46
C LEU A 278 -4.75 3.30 -20.06
N TRP A 279 -5.08 4.09 -19.03
CA TRP A 279 -5.09 3.69 -17.62
C TRP A 279 -6.50 3.59 -17.02
N ARG A 280 -7.53 3.64 -17.86
CA ARG A 280 -8.93 3.58 -17.45
C ARG A 280 -9.68 2.63 -18.37
N LYS A 281 -9.86 1.39 -17.91
CA LYS A 281 -10.34 0.27 -18.74
C LYS A 281 -11.14 -0.73 -17.94
N THR A 282 -11.99 -1.48 -18.61
CA THR A 282 -12.61 -2.67 -18.02
C THR A 282 -11.60 -3.79 -17.83
N VAL A 283 -11.94 -4.81 -17.05
CA VAL A 283 -11.09 -6.00 -16.85
C VAL A 283 -10.72 -6.65 -18.19
N SER A 284 -11.71 -6.88 -19.07
CA SER A 284 -11.45 -7.50 -20.38
C SER A 284 -10.55 -6.64 -21.27
N GLN A 285 -10.76 -5.32 -21.27
CA GLN A 285 -9.93 -4.37 -22.03
C GLN A 285 -8.49 -4.30 -21.50
N TRP A 286 -8.28 -4.42 -20.18
CA TRP A 286 -6.94 -4.49 -19.60
C TRP A 286 -6.17 -5.73 -20.06
N VAL A 287 -6.83 -6.90 -20.03
CA VAL A 287 -6.26 -8.17 -20.50
C VAL A 287 -5.90 -8.08 -21.99
N GLU A 288 -6.76 -7.49 -22.81
CA GLU A 288 -6.50 -7.26 -24.22
C GLU A 288 -5.30 -6.32 -24.44
N GLN A 289 -5.25 -5.19 -23.72
CA GLN A 289 -4.16 -4.22 -23.83
C GLN A 289 -2.80 -4.85 -23.51
N VAL A 290 -2.69 -5.60 -22.41
CA VAL A 290 -1.44 -6.29 -22.05
C VAL A 290 -1.07 -7.35 -23.08
N SER A 291 -2.07 -8.09 -23.60
CA SER A 291 -1.85 -9.06 -24.67
C SER A 291 -1.26 -8.39 -25.93
N LEU A 292 -1.74 -7.19 -26.27
CA LEU A 292 -1.22 -6.40 -27.39
C LEU A 292 0.20 -5.87 -27.12
N TRP A 293 0.49 -5.44 -25.90
CA TRP A 293 1.84 -5.04 -25.48
C TRP A 293 2.83 -6.19 -25.61
N GLY A 294 2.44 -7.42 -25.26
CA GLY A 294 3.30 -8.59 -25.40
C GLY A 294 3.52 -9.09 -26.82
N ARG A 295 2.63 -8.75 -27.77
CA ARG A 295 2.77 -9.12 -29.19
C ARG A 295 3.64 -8.14 -29.99
N LYS A 296 3.76 -6.88 -29.54
CA LYS A 296 4.47 -5.83 -30.28
C LYS A 296 5.83 -5.58 -29.65
N ARG A 297 6.90 -5.61 -30.46
CA ARG A 297 8.25 -5.14 -30.07
C ARG A 297 8.32 -3.62 -29.96
N ASN A 298 7.54 -3.06 -29.04
CA ASN A 298 7.49 -1.63 -28.78
C ASN A 298 8.01 -1.34 -27.37
N SER A 299 9.17 -0.70 -27.28
CA SER A 299 9.84 -0.36 -26.02
C SER A 299 8.98 0.49 -25.08
N LEU A 300 8.16 1.40 -25.62
CA LEU A 300 7.24 2.22 -24.82
C LEU A 300 6.13 1.36 -24.20
N ALA A 301 5.57 0.42 -24.97
CA ALA A 301 4.54 -0.49 -24.47
C ALA A 301 5.06 -1.41 -23.36
N LEU A 302 6.28 -1.92 -23.51
CA LEU A 302 6.93 -2.75 -22.48
C LEU A 302 7.23 -1.94 -21.20
N ARG A 303 7.66 -0.68 -21.34
CA ARG A 303 7.83 0.23 -20.19
C ARG A 303 6.51 0.51 -19.47
N MET A 304 5.43 0.75 -20.22
CA MET A 304 4.09 0.93 -19.65
C MET A 304 3.64 -0.33 -18.92
N ALA A 305 3.91 -1.51 -19.49
CA ALA A 305 3.62 -2.80 -18.85
C ALA A 305 4.39 -2.96 -17.53
N ASP A 306 5.68 -2.60 -17.47
CA ASP A 306 6.49 -2.67 -16.25
C ASP A 306 5.91 -1.82 -15.11
N ILE A 307 5.39 -0.64 -15.42
CA ILE A 307 4.74 0.23 -14.42
C ILE A 307 3.40 -0.37 -14.00
N PHE A 308 2.60 -0.79 -14.98
CA PHE A 308 1.28 -1.37 -14.77
C PHE A 308 1.32 -2.62 -13.89
N PHE A 309 2.26 -3.53 -14.17
CA PHE A 309 2.34 -4.81 -13.50
C PHE A 309 2.55 -4.72 -11.99
N ASP A 310 2.97 -3.57 -11.47
CA ASP A 310 3.00 -3.31 -10.04
C ASP A 310 1.79 -2.48 -9.59
N PHE A 311 0.58 -2.84 -10.03
CA PHE A 311 -0.64 -2.21 -9.52
C PHE A 311 -1.10 -2.80 -8.19
N LYS A 312 -1.69 -1.95 -7.34
CA LYS A 312 -2.39 -2.31 -6.10
C LYS A 312 -3.72 -1.56 -6.02
N PRO A 313 -4.82 -2.21 -5.62
CA PRO A 313 -6.07 -1.51 -5.35
C PRO A 313 -5.95 -0.60 -4.13
N VAL A 314 -6.52 0.59 -4.22
CA VAL A 314 -6.61 1.54 -3.10
C VAL A 314 -8.05 1.85 -2.73
N TRP A 315 -8.97 1.88 -3.69
CA TRP A 315 -10.38 2.17 -3.43
C TRP A 315 -11.30 1.37 -4.36
N GLY A 316 -12.52 1.07 -3.91
CA GLY A 316 -13.56 0.41 -4.71
C GLY A 316 -13.59 -1.11 -4.61
N LYS A 317 -14.07 -1.79 -5.65
CA LYS A 317 -14.30 -3.24 -5.69
C LYS A 317 -12.98 -4.00 -5.90
N ASN A 318 -12.27 -4.30 -4.80
CA ASN A 318 -10.96 -4.99 -4.80
C ASN A 318 -10.93 -6.32 -5.58
N SER A 319 -12.07 -7.01 -5.72
CA SER A 319 -12.14 -8.25 -6.52
C SER A 319 -11.76 -8.01 -7.97
N LEU A 320 -12.09 -6.85 -8.56
CA LEU A 320 -11.72 -6.53 -9.95
C LEU A 320 -10.19 -6.50 -10.14
N ALA A 321 -9.47 -5.90 -9.20
CA ALA A 321 -8.02 -5.87 -9.19
C ALA A 321 -7.42 -7.27 -8.98
N LYS A 322 -8.05 -8.08 -8.13
CA LYS A 322 -7.62 -9.47 -7.88
C LYS A 322 -7.82 -10.35 -9.12
N ASP A 323 -8.98 -10.27 -9.77
CA ASP A 323 -9.29 -11.05 -10.97
C ASP A 323 -8.36 -10.68 -12.12
N LEU A 324 -8.09 -9.38 -12.29
CA LEU A 324 -7.11 -8.91 -13.26
C LEU A 324 -5.69 -9.37 -12.93
N ARG A 325 -5.27 -9.33 -11.67
CA ARG A 325 -3.95 -9.80 -11.22
C ARG A 325 -3.76 -11.28 -11.57
N PHE A 326 -4.76 -12.09 -11.27
CA PHE A 326 -4.75 -13.52 -11.57
C PHE A 326 -4.63 -13.77 -13.08
N ALA A 327 -5.48 -13.11 -13.89
CA ALA A 327 -5.48 -13.26 -15.35
C ALA A 327 -4.13 -12.88 -15.99
N LEU A 328 -3.54 -11.77 -15.56
CA LEU A 328 -2.24 -11.30 -16.07
C LEU A 328 -1.09 -12.20 -15.65
N THR A 329 -1.13 -12.72 -14.43
CA THR A 329 -0.08 -13.62 -13.91
C THR A 329 -0.07 -14.94 -14.67
N GLU A 330 -1.24 -15.53 -14.93
CA GLU A 330 -1.34 -16.75 -15.74
C GLU A 330 -0.93 -16.50 -17.21
N MET A 331 -1.28 -15.34 -17.77
CA MET A 331 -0.82 -14.93 -19.11
C MET A 331 0.72 -14.81 -19.17
N LEU A 332 1.34 -14.16 -18.20
CA LEU A 332 2.79 -13.93 -18.17
C LEU A 332 3.57 -15.24 -17.96
N LYS A 333 3.10 -16.07 -17.02
CA LYS A 333 3.69 -17.37 -16.71
C LYS A 333 3.74 -18.30 -17.93
N SER A 334 2.73 -18.25 -18.79
CA SER A 334 2.66 -19.06 -20.01
C SER A 334 3.30 -18.42 -21.24
N ASN A 335 3.70 -17.14 -21.17
CA ASN A 335 4.23 -16.38 -22.29
C ASN A 335 5.72 -16.03 -22.11
N HIS A 336 6.57 -17.04 -22.27
CA HIS A 336 8.03 -16.88 -22.18
C HIS A 336 8.58 -15.80 -23.13
N PHE A 337 8.04 -15.69 -24.34
CA PHE A 337 8.46 -14.67 -25.30
C PHE A 337 8.24 -13.25 -24.76
N PHE A 338 7.10 -12.99 -24.13
CA PHE A 338 6.83 -11.68 -23.55
C PHE A 338 7.82 -11.33 -22.42
N LEU A 339 8.11 -12.30 -21.53
CA LEU A 339 9.11 -12.12 -20.47
C LEU A 339 10.52 -11.90 -21.04
N GLN A 340 10.88 -12.56 -22.13
CA GLN A 340 12.15 -12.36 -22.84
C GLN A 340 12.26 -10.95 -23.44
N GLU A 341 11.19 -10.47 -24.08
CA GLU A 341 11.15 -9.12 -24.65
C GLU A 341 11.24 -8.07 -23.53
N MET A 342 10.51 -8.25 -22.42
CA MET A 342 10.66 -7.38 -21.24
C MET A 342 12.10 -7.39 -20.70
N TYR A 343 12.70 -8.57 -20.54
CA TYR A 343 14.10 -8.70 -20.12
C TYR A 343 15.03 -7.93 -21.07
N SER A 344 14.84 -8.06 -22.39
CA SER A 344 15.67 -7.39 -23.40
C SER A 344 15.65 -5.85 -23.28
N GLN A 345 14.53 -5.25 -22.90
CA GLN A 345 14.43 -3.80 -22.67
C GLN A 345 15.15 -3.35 -21.39
N GLN A 346 15.25 -4.23 -20.40
CA GLN A 346 15.87 -3.96 -19.10
C GLN A 346 17.39 -4.22 -19.10
N VAL A 347 17.94 -4.84 -20.14
CA VAL A 347 19.39 -5.11 -20.25
C VAL A 347 20.19 -3.80 -20.13
N ASP A 348 19.71 -2.72 -20.74
CA ASP A 348 20.40 -1.43 -20.74
C ASP A 348 20.24 -0.64 -19.42
N HIS A 349 19.36 -1.06 -18.51
CA HIS A 349 19.22 -0.50 -17.16
C HIS A 349 20.37 -0.96 -16.24
N ASN A 350 21.59 -0.60 -16.60
CA ASN A 350 22.80 -1.01 -15.90
C ASN A 350 22.86 -0.46 -14.46
N VAL A 351 23.36 -1.28 -13.54
CA VAL A 351 23.67 -0.82 -12.19
C VAL A 351 24.80 0.22 -12.22
N ALA A 352 24.89 1.04 -11.18
CA ALA A 352 25.85 2.15 -11.08
C ALA A 352 27.29 1.69 -10.81
N ILE A 353 27.76 0.61 -11.45
CA ILE A 353 29.15 0.18 -11.46
C ILE A 353 29.65 0.07 -12.89
N ASN A 354 30.85 0.60 -13.14
CA ASN A 354 31.52 0.42 -14.42
C ASN A 354 32.18 -0.96 -14.52
N ILE A 355 32.75 -1.26 -15.69
CA ILE A 355 33.48 -2.52 -15.96
C ILE A 355 34.64 -2.80 -14.98
N PHE A 356 35.15 -1.77 -14.31
CA PHE A 356 36.20 -1.87 -13.28
C PHE A 356 35.63 -2.02 -11.85
N GLY A 357 34.31 -2.19 -11.71
CA GLY A 357 33.64 -2.34 -10.42
C GLY A 357 33.67 -1.10 -9.54
N ARG A 358 33.81 0.10 -10.13
CA ARG A 358 33.77 1.41 -9.46
C ARG A 358 32.44 2.10 -9.75
N LEU A 359 32.02 2.99 -8.84
CA LEU A 359 30.77 3.75 -9.00
C LEU A 359 30.75 4.55 -10.30
N GLN A 360 29.71 4.33 -11.10
CA GLN A 360 29.42 5.16 -12.27
C GLN A 360 28.72 6.44 -11.82
N ARG A 361 29.30 7.59 -12.19
CA ARG A 361 28.79 8.91 -11.85
C ARG A 361 28.20 9.57 -13.10
N GLU A 362 27.28 10.50 -12.92
CA GLU A 362 26.82 11.33 -14.02
C GLU A 362 27.98 12.20 -14.53
N GLU A 363 28.12 12.26 -15.84
CA GLU A 363 29.21 12.97 -16.53
C GLU A 363 28.77 14.34 -17.04
N GLU A 364 27.45 14.57 -17.18
CA GLU A 364 26.86 15.79 -17.73
C GLU A 364 25.61 16.23 -16.93
N GLY A 365 25.21 17.51 -17.08
CA GLY A 365 24.02 18.09 -16.45
C GLY A 365 24.18 18.54 -14.99
N ASP A 366 23.06 18.80 -14.30
CA ASP A 366 23.04 19.37 -12.93
C ASP A 366 23.47 18.38 -11.83
N HIS A 367 23.82 17.15 -12.22
CA HIS A 367 24.12 16.04 -11.32
C HIS A 367 25.51 15.46 -11.50
N VAL A 368 26.39 16.15 -12.24
CA VAL A 368 27.79 15.75 -12.46
C VAL A 368 28.46 15.28 -11.17
N GLY A 369 29.10 14.12 -11.23
CA GLY A 369 29.82 13.52 -10.10
C GLY A 369 28.93 12.82 -9.07
N LYS A 370 27.61 12.86 -9.21
CA LYS A 370 26.64 12.13 -8.37
C LYS A 370 26.27 10.79 -9.02
N VAL A 371 25.63 9.91 -8.25
CA VAL A 371 25.18 8.58 -8.68
C VAL A 371 23.66 8.52 -8.60
N ASP A 372 22.99 8.08 -9.66
CA ASP A 372 21.55 7.82 -9.67
C ASP A 372 21.23 6.49 -8.97
N ILE A 373 20.88 6.54 -7.69
CA ILE A 373 20.65 5.31 -6.91
C ILE A 373 19.29 4.68 -7.22
N LYS A 374 18.30 5.48 -7.65
CA LYS A 374 16.98 4.95 -7.99
C LYS A 374 17.04 4.18 -9.32
N TYR A 375 17.55 4.79 -10.38
CA TYR A 375 17.56 4.15 -11.70
C TYR A 375 18.69 3.15 -11.91
N ARG A 376 19.85 3.35 -11.26
CA ARG A 376 20.99 2.45 -11.41
C ARG A 376 21.27 1.62 -10.16
N GLY A 377 20.30 1.51 -9.26
CA GLY A 377 20.42 0.71 -8.03
C GLY A 377 19.14 -0.05 -7.74
N THR A 378 18.09 0.65 -7.31
CA THR A 378 16.83 -0.01 -6.92
C THR A 378 16.07 -0.56 -8.12
N LEU A 379 15.94 0.20 -9.22
CA LEU A 379 15.13 -0.20 -10.36
C LEU A 379 15.62 -1.53 -11.00
N PRO A 380 16.93 -1.74 -11.27
CA PRO A 380 17.39 -2.98 -11.88
C PRO A 380 17.15 -4.22 -11.00
N LEU A 381 17.13 -4.05 -9.67
CA LEU A 381 16.77 -5.12 -8.73
C LEU A 381 15.27 -5.43 -8.79
N VAL A 382 14.44 -4.39 -8.70
CA VAL A 382 12.97 -4.50 -8.76
C VAL A 382 12.54 -5.22 -10.04
N GLU A 383 13.08 -4.78 -11.19
CA GLU A 383 12.79 -5.32 -12.51
C GLU A 383 13.16 -6.81 -12.62
N ALA A 384 14.38 -7.18 -12.20
CA ALA A 384 14.84 -8.56 -12.24
C ALA A 384 14.01 -9.49 -11.33
N VAL A 385 13.69 -9.04 -10.12
CA VAL A 385 12.86 -9.79 -9.16
C VAL A 385 11.42 -9.92 -9.67
N ARG A 386 10.86 -8.87 -10.28
CA ARG A 386 9.52 -8.88 -10.90
C ARG A 386 9.44 -9.93 -12.00
N LEU A 387 10.37 -9.90 -12.95
CA LEU A 387 10.38 -10.85 -14.07
C LEU A 387 10.50 -12.30 -13.62
N LEU A 388 11.39 -12.57 -12.65
CA LEU A 388 11.52 -13.91 -12.10
C LEU A 388 10.24 -14.35 -11.38
N SER A 389 9.59 -13.46 -10.64
CA SER A 389 8.32 -13.74 -9.98
C SER A 389 7.22 -14.12 -10.99
N PHE A 390 7.13 -13.40 -12.11
CA PHE A 390 6.19 -13.72 -13.17
C PHE A 390 6.49 -15.04 -13.89
N LYS A 391 7.77 -15.37 -14.12
CA LYS A 391 8.18 -16.69 -14.65
C LYS A 391 7.63 -17.84 -13.79
N HIS A 392 7.48 -17.63 -12.48
CA HIS A 392 6.95 -18.62 -11.54
C HIS A 392 5.46 -18.45 -11.20
N GLY A 393 4.77 -17.46 -11.78
CA GLY A 393 3.35 -17.22 -11.54
C GLY A 393 3.04 -16.64 -10.16
N PHE A 394 3.91 -15.78 -9.63
CA PHE A 394 3.71 -15.11 -8.35
C PHE A 394 3.05 -13.74 -8.52
N GLU A 395 2.08 -13.44 -7.65
CA GLU A 395 1.20 -12.27 -7.74
C GLU A 395 1.66 -11.10 -6.86
N GLU A 396 2.63 -11.32 -5.97
CA GLU A 396 3.18 -10.32 -5.08
C GLU A 396 3.72 -9.11 -5.86
N THR A 397 3.51 -7.91 -5.34
CA THR A 397 3.99 -6.66 -5.97
C THR A 397 5.25 -6.12 -5.31
N GLY A 398 5.29 -6.07 -3.97
CA GLY A 398 6.45 -5.56 -3.23
C GLY A 398 7.70 -6.39 -3.46
N THR A 399 8.86 -5.75 -3.63
CA THR A 399 10.11 -6.43 -4.00
C THR A 399 10.57 -7.40 -2.91
N LEU A 400 10.47 -7.03 -1.63
CA LEU A 400 10.77 -7.94 -0.53
C LEU A 400 9.82 -9.14 -0.48
N ALA A 401 8.52 -8.90 -0.72
CA ALA A 401 7.53 -9.98 -0.75
C ALA A 401 7.79 -10.96 -1.88
N ARG A 402 8.20 -10.47 -3.06
CA ARG A 402 8.65 -11.29 -4.18
C ARG A 402 9.90 -12.10 -3.85
N ILE A 403 10.92 -11.48 -3.25
CA ILE A 403 12.15 -12.18 -2.82
C ILE A 403 11.81 -13.31 -1.85
N GLU A 404 10.98 -13.02 -0.84
CA GLU A 404 10.51 -14.02 0.13
C GLU A 404 9.75 -15.16 -0.58
N ARG A 405 8.82 -14.83 -1.48
CA ARG A 405 8.02 -15.82 -2.21
C ARG A 405 8.87 -16.73 -3.09
N LEU A 406 9.86 -16.15 -3.78
CA LEU A 406 10.83 -16.87 -4.60
C LEU A 406 11.74 -17.77 -3.76
N HIS A 407 12.12 -17.30 -2.57
CA HIS A 407 12.91 -18.07 -1.63
C HIS A 407 12.11 -19.27 -1.06
N LEU A 408 10.87 -19.05 -0.62
CA LEU A 408 9.97 -20.13 -0.16
C LEU A 408 9.71 -21.18 -1.25
N ALA A 409 9.73 -20.76 -2.52
CA ALA A 409 9.63 -21.64 -3.68
C ALA A 409 10.96 -22.32 -4.08
N LYS A 410 12.05 -22.09 -3.33
CA LYS A 410 13.41 -22.60 -3.58
C LYS A 410 14.01 -22.15 -4.91
N VAL A 411 13.52 -21.05 -5.47
CA VAL A 411 14.09 -20.39 -6.67
C VAL A 411 15.31 -19.55 -6.31
N LEU A 412 15.34 -19.02 -5.08
CA LEU A 412 16.48 -18.34 -4.49
C LEU A 412 17.05 -19.17 -3.34
N SER A 413 18.37 -19.28 -3.31
CA SER A 413 19.11 -19.77 -2.14
C SER A 413 18.99 -18.81 -0.95
N ASP A 414 19.29 -19.29 0.26
CA ASP A 414 19.35 -18.45 1.48
C ASP A 414 20.29 -17.25 1.28
N ALA A 415 21.45 -17.49 0.65
CA ALA A 415 22.44 -16.46 0.37
C ALA A 415 21.93 -15.42 -0.63
N GLU A 416 21.29 -15.84 -1.74
CA GLU A 416 20.69 -14.90 -2.70
C GLU A 416 19.61 -14.03 -2.03
N LYS A 417 18.73 -14.64 -1.24
CA LYS A 417 17.71 -13.91 -0.48
C LYS A 417 18.35 -12.84 0.40
N GLU A 418 19.32 -13.22 1.25
CA GLU A 418 20.00 -12.31 2.16
C GLU A 418 20.71 -11.17 1.42
N TYR A 419 21.42 -11.46 0.32
CA TYR A 419 22.12 -10.44 -0.47
C TYR A 419 21.14 -9.43 -1.11
N LEU A 420 20.03 -9.90 -1.68
CA LEU A 420 19.06 -9.03 -2.34
C LEU A 420 18.27 -8.19 -1.33
N GLU A 421 17.85 -8.76 -0.20
CA GLU A 421 17.17 -8.03 0.88
C GLU A 421 18.09 -6.97 1.50
N THR A 422 19.36 -7.32 1.75
CA THR A 422 20.37 -6.39 2.27
C THR A 422 20.61 -5.25 1.28
N ALA A 423 20.78 -5.57 0.00
CA ALA A 423 20.99 -4.57 -1.04
C ALA A 423 19.80 -3.60 -1.12
N LEU A 424 18.57 -4.10 -1.21
CA LEU A 424 17.38 -3.25 -1.26
C LEU A 424 17.28 -2.37 -0.01
N THR A 425 17.42 -2.97 1.18
CA THR A 425 17.31 -2.25 2.45
C THR A 425 18.36 -1.15 2.56
N PHE A 426 19.60 -1.42 2.14
CA PHE A 426 20.68 -0.44 2.16
C PHE A 426 20.44 0.70 1.16
N LEU A 427 20.06 0.40 -0.08
CA LEU A 427 19.78 1.42 -1.10
C LEU A 427 18.59 2.31 -0.69
N THR A 428 17.52 1.72 -0.15
CA THR A 428 16.38 2.46 0.39
C THR A 428 16.81 3.35 1.55
N LYS A 429 17.63 2.85 2.48
CA LYS A 429 18.19 3.65 3.58
C LYS A 429 18.98 4.85 3.07
N LEU A 430 19.83 4.64 2.06
CA LEU A 430 20.69 5.68 1.51
C LEU A 430 19.87 6.79 0.83
N LEU A 431 18.87 6.40 0.03
CA LEU A 431 17.94 7.34 -0.60
C LEU A 431 17.12 8.09 0.45
N LEU A 432 16.48 7.39 1.39
CA LEU A 432 15.63 7.99 2.41
C LEU A 432 16.42 8.97 3.29
N LYS A 433 17.63 8.61 3.72
CA LYS A 433 18.56 9.50 4.44
C LYS A 433 18.85 10.79 3.66
N ASN A 434 19.07 10.68 2.35
CA ASN A 434 19.31 11.83 1.49
C ASN A 434 18.07 12.71 1.37
N GLN A 435 16.87 12.12 1.26
CA GLN A 435 15.63 12.88 1.16
C GLN A 435 15.29 13.60 2.47
N ILE A 436 15.38 12.92 3.62
CA ILE A 436 15.14 13.52 4.94
C ILE A 436 16.10 14.70 5.16
N ARG A 437 17.40 14.52 4.86
CA ARG A 437 18.40 15.59 4.99
C ARG A 437 18.12 16.77 4.06
N ALA A 438 17.68 16.51 2.83
CA ALA A 438 17.34 17.58 1.89
C ALA A 438 16.10 18.35 2.39
N PHE A 439 15.07 17.64 2.85
CA PHE A 439 13.87 18.23 3.42
C PHE A 439 14.16 19.11 4.64
N GLN A 440 14.91 18.61 5.63
CA GLN A 440 15.30 19.37 6.83
C GLN A 440 16.14 20.62 6.54
N LYS A 441 16.62 20.79 5.29
CA LYS A 441 17.40 21.94 4.84
C LYS A 441 16.67 22.79 3.80
N ASP A 442 15.39 22.53 3.56
CA ASP A 442 14.58 23.15 2.50
C ASP A 442 15.23 23.04 1.11
N GLN A 443 15.90 21.92 0.85
CA GLN A 443 16.56 21.63 -0.43
C GLN A 443 15.70 20.69 -1.27
N THR A 444 15.85 20.81 -2.60
CA THR A 444 15.19 19.90 -3.55
C THR A 444 15.60 18.45 -3.28
N VAL A 445 14.60 17.60 -3.02
CA VAL A 445 14.80 16.16 -2.88
C VAL A 445 15.17 15.57 -4.25
N THR A 446 16.26 14.80 -4.28
CA THR A 446 16.72 14.15 -5.52
C THR A 446 17.06 12.68 -5.29
N ARG A 447 17.00 11.90 -6.37
CA ARG A 447 17.43 10.49 -6.41
C ARG A 447 18.94 10.31 -6.56
N PHE A 448 19.67 11.42 -6.71
CA PHE A 448 21.11 11.45 -6.94
C PHE A 448 21.85 11.60 -5.61
N ILE A 449 22.88 10.79 -5.41
CA ILE A 449 23.69 10.82 -4.20
C ILE A 449 25.11 11.20 -4.56
N ASN A 450 25.68 12.16 -3.82
CA ASN A 450 27.08 12.49 -3.95
C ASN A 450 27.92 11.47 -3.16
N PRO A 451 28.75 10.64 -3.81
CA PRO A 451 29.56 9.66 -3.11
C PRO A 451 30.51 10.31 -2.09
N ASN A 452 30.92 11.56 -2.29
CA ASN A 452 31.80 12.25 -1.35
C ASN A 452 31.12 12.62 -0.02
N HIS A 453 29.78 12.54 0.06
CA HIS A 453 29.00 12.86 1.25
C HIS A 453 28.58 11.63 2.07
N ILE A 454 29.01 10.43 1.66
CA ILE A 454 28.76 9.17 2.37
C ILE A 454 30.09 8.61 2.90
N SER A 455 30.02 7.90 4.04
CA SER A 455 31.18 7.32 4.71
C SER A 455 31.86 6.24 3.85
N GLN A 456 33.11 5.90 4.17
CA GLN A 456 33.83 4.85 3.46
C GLN A 456 33.12 3.48 3.58
N ALA A 457 32.60 3.16 4.76
CA ALA A 457 31.79 1.95 4.98
C ALA A 457 30.51 1.95 4.12
N GLU A 458 29.79 3.08 4.03
CA GLU A 458 28.61 3.19 3.16
C GLU A 458 28.97 3.05 1.67
N LYS A 459 30.15 3.54 1.23
CA LYS A 459 30.62 3.34 -0.16
C LYS A 459 30.91 1.88 -0.46
N GLU A 460 31.56 1.18 0.48
CA GLU A 460 31.86 -0.24 0.35
C GLU A 460 30.58 -1.07 0.31
N GLU A 461 29.62 -0.76 1.17
CA GLU A 461 28.30 -1.39 1.18
C GLU A 461 27.52 -1.12 -0.10
N LEU A 462 27.57 0.12 -0.61
CA LEU A 462 26.96 0.48 -1.89
C LEU A 462 27.53 -0.34 -3.03
N LEU A 463 28.86 -0.43 -3.12
CA LEU A 463 29.54 -1.23 -4.15
C LEU A 463 29.21 -2.72 -4.02
N ARG A 464 29.16 -3.25 -2.79
CA ARG A 464 28.75 -4.64 -2.53
C ARG A 464 27.32 -4.90 -2.98
N SER A 465 26.38 -4.04 -2.58
CA SER A 465 24.97 -4.12 -2.98
C SER A 465 24.80 -4.11 -4.50
N LEU A 466 25.44 -3.16 -5.19
CA LEU A 466 25.37 -3.05 -6.65
C LEU A 466 25.97 -4.27 -7.36
N ARG A 467 27.04 -4.87 -6.81
CA ARG A 467 27.62 -6.11 -7.36
C ARG A 467 26.70 -7.30 -7.22
N HIS A 468 26.00 -7.44 -6.08
CA HIS A 468 25.01 -8.51 -5.90
C HIS A 468 23.83 -8.35 -6.86
N ILE A 469 23.33 -7.13 -7.03
CA ILE A 469 22.26 -6.84 -8.01
C ILE A 469 22.73 -7.19 -9.42
N GLU A 470 23.95 -6.81 -9.80
CA GLU A 470 24.49 -7.14 -11.13
C GLU A 470 24.72 -8.63 -11.33
N ALA A 471 25.20 -9.34 -10.31
CA ALA A 471 25.33 -10.80 -10.36
C ALA A 471 23.96 -11.46 -10.57
N PHE A 472 22.94 -10.99 -9.87
CA PHE A 472 21.57 -11.46 -10.05
C PHE A 472 21.03 -11.16 -11.44
N ARG A 473 21.20 -9.94 -11.97
CA ARG A 473 20.82 -9.57 -13.35
C ARG A 473 21.52 -10.45 -14.40
N LYS A 474 22.80 -10.78 -14.19
CA LYS A 474 23.55 -11.70 -15.06
C LYS A 474 23.00 -13.12 -15.00
N ARG A 475 22.59 -13.60 -13.82
CA ARG A 475 21.88 -14.89 -13.68
C ARG A 475 20.58 -14.89 -14.48
N MET A 476 19.82 -13.80 -14.42
CA MET A 476 18.58 -13.63 -15.19
C MET A 476 18.82 -13.72 -16.71
N LYS A 477 20.02 -13.38 -17.18
CA LYS A 477 20.40 -13.61 -18.59
C LYS A 477 20.30 -15.09 -18.94
N GLY A 478 20.86 -15.98 -18.12
CA GLY A 478 20.75 -17.43 -18.31
C GLY A 478 19.28 -17.87 -18.32
N GLU A 479 18.48 -17.35 -17.39
CA GLU A 479 17.06 -17.71 -17.24
C GLU A 479 16.17 -17.35 -18.44
N PHE A 480 16.51 -16.30 -19.19
CA PHE A 480 15.68 -15.80 -20.30
C PHE A 480 16.34 -15.91 -21.67
N THR A 481 17.64 -16.18 -21.76
CA THR A 481 18.33 -16.36 -23.06
C THR A 481 18.74 -17.80 -23.35
N ALA A 482 18.73 -18.71 -22.36
CA ALA A 482 19.11 -20.10 -22.57
C ALA A 482 18.02 -20.96 -23.22
N ASP A 483 16.77 -20.50 -23.29
CA ASP A 483 15.66 -21.19 -23.97
C ASP A 483 15.67 -21.05 -25.51
N VAL A 484 16.80 -20.62 -26.09
CA VAL A 484 17.03 -20.62 -27.55
C VAL A 484 17.93 -21.79 -27.91
N PHE A 485 17.44 -23.03 -27.78
CA PHE A 485 17.97 -24.20 -28.50
C PHE A 485 16.86 -25.20 -28.81
#